data_AF-A0A521XX80-F1
#
_entry.id   AF-A0A521XX80-F1
#
_cell.length_a   1.000
_cell.length_b   1.000
_cell.length_c   1.000
_cell.angle_alpha   90.00
_cell.angle_beta   90.00
_cell.angle_gamma   90.00
#
_symmetry.space_group_name_H-M   'P 1'
#
loop_
_entity.id
_entity.type
_entity.pdbx_description
1 polymer ?
#
loop_
_entity_poly.entity_id
_entity_poly.type
_entity_poly.pdbx_seq_one_letter_code
_entity_poly.pdbx_strand_id
1 'polypeptide(L)'
;MRGPEALVSTHAVGIDLIEIDRVAAVLAKHPERFIRRVFTSAEAAFCRGRVPELAARFSAKEAVMKALGTGARSVAWRDIEILPDRRGKPVVYLYGGARQRGAAIGLDAIDVSLTHLASFAMAVVVCTQERREEDPMLGRARLVARLRERGLMDEDPEGDGVRP
;
A
#
# COMPACT_ATOMS: atom_id res chain seq x y z
N MET A 1 -21.61 3.13 26.37
CA MET A 1 -20.33 3.76 26.01
C MET A 1 -19.29 2.65 25.87
N ARG A 2 -18.68 2.48 24.69
CA ARG A 2 -17.54 1.56 24.52
C ARG A 2 -16.30 2.28 25.07
N GLY A 3 -15.49 1.61 25.90
CA GLY A 3 -14.29 2.20 26.47
C GLY A 3 -13.22 2.49 25.40
N PRO A 4 -12.20 3.31 25.71
CA PRO A 4 -11.18 3.84 24.78
C PRO A 4 -10.20 2.79 24.20
N GLU A 5 -10.59 1.52 24.12
CA GLU A 5 -9.78 0.42 23.60
C GLU A 5 -10.58 -0.60 22.75
N ALA A 6 -11.82 -0.29 22.40
CA ALA A 6 -12.63 -1.20 21.60
C ALA A 6 -12.01 -1.42 20.20
N LEU A 7 -11.91 -2.68 19.78
CA LEU A 7 -11.64 -3.03 18.39
C LEU A 7 -12.84 -2.61 17.54
N VAL A 8 -12.57 -1.86 16.48
CA VAL A 8 -13.57 -1.45 15.49
C VAL A 8 -13.18 -2.00 14.13
N SER A 9 -14.18 -2.51 13.41
CA SER A 9 -14.03 -2.86 12.00
C SER A 9 -14.10 -1.59 11.18
N THR A 10 -13.06 -1.33 10.39
CA THR A 10 -12.95 -0.16 9.52
C THR A 10 -12.43 -0.58 8.15
N HIS A 11 -12.34 0.37 7.22
CA HIS A 11 -11.75 0.14 5.91
C HIS A 11 -10.30 0.62 5.88
N ALA A 12 -9.44 -0.16 5.22
CA ALA A 12 -8.13 0.27 4.79
C ALA A 12 -8.12 0.44 3.27
N VAL A 13 -7.42 1.48 2.82
CA VAL A 13 -7.33 1.84 1.41
C VAL A 13 -5.87 2.00 1.04
N GLY A 14 -5.52 1.51 -0.14
CA GLY A 14 -4.24 1.79 -0.78
C GLY A 14 -4.46 2.22 -2.21
N ILE A 15 -3.76 3.26 -2.64
CA ILE A 15 -3.76 3.69 -4.04
C ILE A 15 -2.33 3.97 -4.46
N ASP A 16 -2.00 3.61 -5.68
CA ASP A 16 -0.72 3.92 -6.28
C ASP A 16 -0.85 4.25 -7.77
N LEU A 17 0.07 5.09 -8.25
CA LEU A 17 0.16 5.54 -9.65
C LEU A 17 1.64 5.58 -10.02
N ILE A 18 1.99 4.96 -11.14
CA ILE A 18 3.37 4.90 -11.62
C ILE A 18 3.46 5.20 -13.11
N GLU A 19 4.51 5.91 -13.50
CA GLU A 19 4.91 6.06 -14.90
C GLU A 19 5.47 4.74 -15.45
N ILE A 20 4.93 4.29 -16.58
CA ILE A 20 5.38 3.07 -17.26
C ILE A 20 6.85 3.19 -17.68
N ASP A 21 7.28 4.37 -18.10
CA ASP A 21 8.66 4.63 -18.51
C ASP A 21 9.67 4.45 -17.37
N ARG A 22 9.26 4.75 -16.13
CA ARG A 22 10.11 4.49 -14.95
C ARG A 22 10.33 3.00 -14.74
N VAL A 23 9.28 2.19 -14.93
CA VAL A 23 9.37 0.73 -14.86
C VAL A 23 10.20 0.19 -16.02
N ALA A 24 9.99 0.72 -17.23
CA ALA A 24 10.76 0.36 -18.43
C ALA A 24 12.26 0.61 -18.23
N ALA A 25 12.63 1.79 -17.71
CA ALA A 25 14.01 2.18 -17.49
C ALA A 25 14.72 1.26 -16.47
N VAL A 26 14.04 0.90 -15.37
CA VAL A 26 14.59 -0.02 -14.37
C VAL A 26 14.71 -1.44 -14.94
N LEU A 27 13.71 -1.90 -15.67
CA LEU A 27 13.74 -3.22 -16.32
C LEU A 27 14.86 -3.32 -17.35
N ALA A 28 15.08 -2.28 -18.16
CA ALA A 28 16.16 -2.23 -19.14
C ALA A 28 17.55 -2.25 -18.47
N LYS A 29 17.71 -1.52 -17.37
CA LYS A 29 18.98 -1.42 -16.64
C LYS A 29 19.31 -2.69 -15.84
N HIS A 30 18.29 -3.35 -15.29
CA HIS A 30 18.44 -4.46 -14.34
C HIS A 30 17.40 -5.56 -14.53
N PRO A 31 17.33 -6.23 -15.70
CA PRO A 31 16.20 -7.07 -16.07
C PRO A 31 15.93 -8.20 -15.08
N GLU A 32 16.91 -9.09 -14.86
CA GLU A 32 16.74 -10.24 -13.97
C GLU A 32 16.60 -9.82 -12.51
N ARG A 33 17.42 -8.85 -12.06
CA ARG A 33 17.41 -8.40 -10.68
C ARG A 33 16.10 -7.74 -10.31
N PHE A 34 15.53 -6.91 -11.19
CA PHE A 34 14.25 -6.26 -10.97
C PHE A 34 13.13 -7.30 -10.92
N ILE A 35 13.07 -8.19 -11.91
CA ILE A 35 12.04 -9.22 -11.98
C ILE A 35 12.07 -10.13 -10.74
N ARG A 36 13.24 -10.68 -10.39
CA ARG A 36 13.38 -11.59 -9.24
C ARG A 36 13.17 -10.91 -7.89
N ARG A 37 13.35 -9.58 -7.81
CA ARG A 37 13.13 -8.83 -6.58
C ARG A 37 11.65 -8.55 -6.35
N VAL A 38 10.92 -8.18 -7.41
CA VAL A 38 9.58 -7.61 -7.29
C VAL A 38 8.46 -8.63 -7.53
N PHE A 39 8.63 -9.51 -8.52
CA PHE A 39 7.57 -10.38 -9.00
C PHE A 39 7.80 -11.83 -8.58
N THR A 40 6.72 -12.56 -8.33
CA THR A 40 6.78 -14.02 -8.25
C THR A 40 7.06 -14.60 -9.65
N SER A 41 7.44 -15.87 -9.70
CA SER A 41 7.61 -16.57 -10.98
C SER A 41 6.32 -16.61 -11.80
N ALA A 42 5.16 -16.78 -11.13
CA ALA A 42 3.86 -16.81 -11.78
C ALA A 42 3.49 -15.44 -12.37
N GLU A 43 3.71 -14.34 -11.63
CA GLU A 43 3.48 -12.98 -12.15
C GLU A 43 4.39 -12.66 -13.33
N ALA A 44 5.68 -12.99 -13.24
CA ALA A 44 6.64 -12.77 -14.31
C ALA A 44 6.24 -13.52 -15.59
N ALA A 45 5.84 -14.78 -15.44
CA ALA A 45 5.34 -15.61 -16.55
C ALA A 45 4.03 -15.04 -17.13
N PHE A 46 3.11 -14.56 -16.30
CA PHE A 46 1.87 -13.93 -16.74
C PHE A 46 2.13 -12.65 -17.54
N CYS A 47 3.05 -11.79 -17.08
CA CYS A 47 3.34 -10.52 -17.73
C CYS A 47 4.03 -10.70 -19.08
N ARG A 48 4.78 -11.79 -19.28
CA ARG A 48 5.51 -12.09 -20.53
C ARG A 48 6.41 -10.93 -20.98
N GLY A 49 7.04 -10.23 -20.03
CA GLY A 49 7.89 -9.07 -20.29
C GLY A 49 7.15 -7.79 -20.74
N ARG A 50 5.80 -7.79 -20.79
CA ARG A 50 5.03 -6.60 -21.15
C ARG A 50 5.15 -5.55 -20.04
N VAL A 51 5.81 -4.43 -20.33
CA VAL A 51 6.08 -3.38 -19.34
C VAL A 51 4.81 -2.79 -18.71
N PRO A 52 3.71 -2.50 -19.46
CA PRO A 52 2.49 -1.98 -18.84
C PRO A 52 1.89 -2.94 -17.79
N GLU A 53 2.00 -4.24 -18.01
CA GLU A 53 1.49 -5.28 -17.11
C GLU A 53 2.35 -5.45 -15.87
N LEU A 54 3.68 -5.31 -16.03
CA LEU A 54 4.61 -5.24 -14.91
C LEU A 54 4.36 -3.98 -14.07
N ALA A 55 4.14 -2.84 -14.71
CA ALA A 55 3.86 -1.57 -14.05
C ALA A 55 2.54 -1.61 -13.26
N ALA A 56 1.47 -2.17 -13.83
CA ALA A 56 0.19 -2.30 -13.16
C ALA A 56 0.27 -3.18 -11.90
N ARG A 57 1.07 -4.27 -11.95
CA ARG A 57 1.31 -5.14 -10.78
C ARG A 57 2.25 -4.51 -9.76
N PHE A 58 3.25 -3.77 -10.21
CA PHE A 58 4.10 -2.98 -9.33
C PHE A 58 3.25 -2.02 -8.51
N SER A 59 2.38 -1.26 -9.18
CA SER A 59 1.45 -0.32 -8.55
C SER A 59 0.46 -1.03 -7.62
N ALA A 60 -0.10 -2.16 -8.03
CA ALA A 60 -0.98 -2.97 -7.17
C ALA A 60 -0.27 -3.45 -5.89
N LYS A 61 0.99 -3.88 -5.96
CA LYS A 61 1.77 -4.27 -4.78
C LYS A 61 2.01 -3.08 -3.84
N GLU A 62 2.33 -1.90 -4.37
CA GLU A 62 2.46 -0.70 -3.54
C GLU A 62 1.13 -0.31 -2.88
N ALA A 63 0.02 -0.39 -3.61
CA ALA A 63 -1.31 -0.16 -3.06
C ALA A 63 -1.61 -1.15 -1.91
N VAL A 64 -1.31 -2.44 -2.06
CA VAL A 64 -1.44 -3.41 -0.96
C VAL A 64 -0.54 -3.05 0.23
N MET A 65 0.72 -2.65 0.01
CA MET A 65 1.63 -2.23 1.09
C MET A 65 1.12 -0.99 1.84
N LYS A 66 0.44 -0.07 1.15
CA LYS A 66 -0.22 1.10 1.76
C LYS A 66 -1.41 0.67 2.60
N ALA A 67 -2.25 -0.23 2.10
CA ALA A 67 -3.38 -0.78 2.84
C ALA A 67 -2.95 -1.55 4.10
N LEU A 68 -1.81 -2.25 4.06
CA LEU A 68 -1.21 -2.93 5.23
C LEU A 68 -0.68 -1.97 6.32
N GLY A 69 -0.64 -0.66 6.04
CA GLY A 69 -0.15 0.37 6.97
C GLY A 69 1.34 0.31 7.26
N THR A 70 2.12 -0.41 6.42
CA THR A 70 3.56 -0.59 6.62
C THR A 70 4.42 0.37 5.80
N GLY A 71 3.85 0.91 4.72
CA GLY A 71 4.66 1.40 3.59
C GLY A 71 5.54 0.28 3.01
N ALA A 72 6.47 0.64 2.11
CA ALA A 72 7.34 -0.33 1.42
C ALA A 72 8.49 -0.91 2.28
N ARG A 73 8.49 -0.71 3.60
CA ARG A 73 9.67 -0.93 4.45
C ARG A 73 9.69 -2.25 5.23
N SER A 74 8.54 -2.89 5.46
CA SER A 74 8.48 -4.10 6.32
C SER A 74 7.92 -5.35 5.64
N VAL A 75 7.52 -5.26 4.37
CA VAL A 75 6.97 -6.40 3.60
C VAL A 75 7.78 -6.58 2.33
N ALA A 76 8.18 -7.81 2.03
CA ALA A 76 8.88 -8.10 0.78
C ALA A 76 7.92 -8.02 -0.41
N TRP A 77 8.37 -7.51 -1.54
CA TRP A 77 7.55 -7.38 -2.75
C TRP A 77 6.90 -8.70 -3.22
N ARG A 78 7.61 -9.82 -3.05
CA ARG A 78 7.14 -11.15 -3.42
C ARG A 78 6.23 -11.81 -2.38
N ASP A 79 6.07 -11.19 -1.21
CA ASP A 79 5.06 -11.60 -0.24
C ASP A 79 3.65 -11.14 -0.65
N ILE A 80 3.55 -10.32 -1.69
CA ILE A 80 2.29 -9.88 -2.28
C ILE A 80 2.29 -10.37 -3.73
N GLU A 81 1.27 -11.09 -4.15
CA GLU A 81 1.12 -11.58 -5.53
C GLU A 81 -0.22 -11.16 -6.11
N ILE A 82 -0.19 -10.71 -7.37
CA ILE A 82 -1.36 -10.21 -8.09
C ILE A 82 -1.56 -11.02 -9.37
N LEU A 83 -2.52 -11.93 -9.33
CA LEU A 83 -2.90 -12.77 -10.47
C LEU A 83 -4.40 -12.68 -10.73
N PRO A 84 -4.84 -12.76 -12.00
CA PRO A 84 -6.27 -12.79 -12.30
C PRO A 84 -6.88 -14.15 -11.92
N ASP A 85 -8.15 -14.12 -11.56
CA ASP A 85 -8.99 -15.32 -11.50
C ASP A 85 -9.34 -15.83 -12.91
N ARG A 86 -10.16 -16.89 -12.98
CA ARG A 86 -10.60 -17.49 -14.26
C ARG A 86 -11.40 -16.54 -15.15
N ARG A 87 -11.95 -15.45 -14.59
CA ARG A 87 -12.76 -14.44 -15.29
C ARG A 87 -11.93 -13.19 -15.64
N GLY A 88 -10.65 -13.15 -15.25
CA GLY A 88 -9.77 -12.01 -15.47
C GLY A 88 -9.76 -10.98 -14.34
N LYS A 89 -10.57 -11.16 -13.27
CA LYS A 89 -10.57 -10.23 -12.13
C LYS A 89 -9.25 -10.36 -11.38
N PRO A 90 -8.49 -9.28 -11.13
CA PRO A 90 -7.26 -9.38 -10.35
C PRO A 90 -7.55 -9.76 -8.89
N VAL A 91 -6.71 -10.63 -8.33
CA VAL A 91 -6.81 -11.15 -6.96
C VAL A 91 -5.47 -10.96 -6.25
N VAL A 92 -5.53 -10.60 -4.97
CA VAL A 92 -4.37 -10.46 -4.08
C VAL A 92 -4.13 -11.75 -3.31
N TYR A 93 -2.90 -12.24 -3.34
CA TYR A 93 -2.43 -13.33 -2.48
C TYR A 93 -1.31 -12.81 -1.57
N LEU A 94 -1.44 -13.06 -0.26
CA LEU A 94 -0.46 -12.66 0.74
C LEU A 94 0.31 -13.86 1.29
N TYR A 95 1.63 -13.73 1.32
CA TYR A 95 2.58 -14.70 1.84
C TYR A 95 3.48 -14.05 2.91
N GLY A 96 4.35 -14.86 3.52
CA GLY A 96 5.46 -14.36 4.35
C GLY A 96 5.07 -13.25 5.35
N GLY A 97 5.84 -12.16 5.33
CA GLY A 97 5.63 -11.00 6.19
C GLY A 97 4.34 -10.23 5.86
N ALA A 98 3.89 -10.21 4.60
CA ALA A 98 2.63 -9.58 4.22
C ALA A 98 1.43 -10.26 4.91
N ARG A 99 1.41 -11.59 4.89
CA ARG A 99 0.36 -12.39 5.53
C ARG A 99 0.36 -12.22 7.04
N GLN A 100 1.55 -12.24 7.66
CA GLN A 100 1.70 -12.01 9.10
C GLN A 100 1.19 -10.62 9.50
N ARG A 101 1.55 -9.59 8.71
CA ARG A 101 1.08 -8.23 8.94
C ARG A 101 -0.43 -8.11 8.77
N GLY A 102 -0.99 -8.69 7.70
CA GLY A 102 -2.43 -8.70 7.46
C GLY A 102 -3.18 -9.33 8.62
N ALA A 103 -2.74 -10.49 9.11
CA ALA A 103 -3.32 -11.13 10.29
C ALA A 103 -3.24 -10.25 11.55
N ALA A 104 -2.11 -9.55 11.76
CA ALA A 104 -1.92 -8.68 12.93
C ALA A 104 -2.84 -7.44 12.97
N ILE A 105 -3.44 -7.06 11.84
CA ILE A 105 -4.40 -5.93 11.76
C ILE A 105 -5.81 -6.40 11.40
N GLY A 106 -6.08 -7.71 11.48
CA GLY A 106 -7.39 -8.27 11.09
C GLY A 106 -7.78 -7.93 9.66
N LEU A 107 -6.81 -7.90 8.73
CA LEU A 107 -7.06 -7.58 7.33
C LEU A 107 -7.88 -8.68 6.66
N ASP A 108 -8.99 -8.31 6.04
CA ASP A 108 -9.88 -9.22 5.32
C ASP A 108 -10.49 -8.54 4.09
N ALA A 109 -11.19 -9.30 3.24
CA ALA A 109 -11.92 -8.83 2.07
C ALA A 109 -11.10 -7.89 1.17
N ILE A 110 -9.90 -8.34 0.76
CA ILE A 110 -8.99 -7.55 -0.06
C ILE A 110 -9.46 -7.53 -1.52
N ASP A 111 -10.07 -6.43 -1.93
CA ASP A 111 -10.40 -6.14 -3.31
C ASP A 111 -9.34 -5.25 -3.95
N VAL A 112 -8.98 -5.54 -5.19
CA VAL A 112 -8.03 -4.78 -5.99
C VAL A 112 -8.61 -4.47 -7.36
N SER A 113 -8.32 -3.28 -7.87
CA SER A 113 -8.55 -2.90 -9.25
C SER A 113 -7.29 -2.23 -9.79
N LEU A 114 -6.92 -2.58 -11.02
CA LEU A 114 -5.72 -2.05 -11.67
C LEU A 114 -6.01 -1.74 -13.13
N THR A 115 -5.41 -0.67 -13.63
CA THR A 115 -5.58 -0.19 -15.00
C THR A 115 -4.27 0.41 -15.49
N HIS A 116 -4.11 0.49 -16.81
CA HIS A 116 -2.99 1.19 -17.41
C HIS A 116 -3.38 1.84 -18.74
N LEU A 117 -2.68 2.92 -19.05
CA LEU A 117 -2.66 3.57 -20.36
C LEU A 117 -1.27 3.40 -20.98
N ALA A 118 -0.93 4.23 -21.98
CA ALA A 118 0.40 4.20 -22.59
C ALA A 118 1.50 4.66 -21.61
N SER A 119 1.21 5.70 -20.81
CA SER A 119 2.23 6.36 -19.98
C SER A 119 2.15 6.02 -18.49
N PHE A 120 0.98 5.57 -18.01
CA PHE A 120 0.73 5.38 -16.59
C PHE A 120 0.05 4.05 -16.30
N ALA A 121 0.35 3.47 -15.14
CA ALA A 121 -0.41 2.38 -14.55
C ALA A 121 -0.83 2.77 -13.13
N MET A 122 -2.03 2.37 -12.73
CA MET A 122 -2.62 2.72 -11.44
C MET A 122 -3.26 1.48 -10.83
N ALA A 123 -3.24 1.41 -9.50
CA ALA A 123 -4.02 0.43 -8.77
C ALA A 123 -4.66 1.03 -7.52
N VAL A 124 -5.83 0.51 -7.18
CA VAL A 124 -6.54 0.78 -5.93
C VAL A 124 -6.84 -0.53 -5.23
N VAL A 125 -6.68 -0.53 -3.91
CA VAL A 125 -6.97 -1.65 -3.00
C VAL A 125 -7.90 -1.13 -1.92
N VAL A 126 -8.95 -1.89 -1.64
CA VAL A 126 -9.87 -1.66 -0.54
C VAL A 126 -10.00 -2.96 0.24
N CYS A 127 -9.99 -2.87 1.56
CA CYS A 127 -10.09 -4.03 2.45
C CYS A 127 -10.74 -3.62 3.77
N THR A 128 -11.18 -4.60 4.53
CA THR A 128 -11.57 -4.40 5.94
C THR A 128 -10.38 -4.68 6.83
N GLN A 129 -10.30 -3.98 7.96
CA GLN A 129 -9.30 -4.22 8.99
C GLN A 129 -9.92 -4.03 10.38
N GLU A 130 -9.31 -4.66 11.38
CA GLU A 130 -9.61 -4.40 12.78
C GLU A 130 -8.55 -3.47 13.35
N ARG A 131 -8.99 -2.29 13.81
CA ARG A 131 -8.09 -1.33 14.46
C ARG A 131 -8.65 -0.98 15.84
N ARG A 132 -7.75 -0.71 16.78
CA ARG A 132 -8.13 0.04 17.98
C ARG A 132 -8.57 1.43 17.55
N GLU A 133 -9.70 1.87 18.08
CA GLU A 133 -10.16 3.24 17.90
C GLU A 133 -9.10 4.19 18.50
N GLU A 134 -8.32 4.84 17.63
CA GLU A 134 -7.37 5.86 18.03
C GLU A 134 -8.02 7.22 17.81
N ASP A 135 -7.98 8.09 18.82
CA ASP A 135 -8.34 9.49 18.68
C ASP A 135 -7.44 10.16 17.62
N PRO A 136 -7.97 10.61 16.48
CA PRO A 136 -7.19 11.28 15.45
C PRO A 136 -6.46 12.53 15.97
N MET A 137 -7.00 13.19 17.01
CA MET A 137 -6.38 14.37 17.60
C MET A 137 -5.11 14.03 18.37
N LEU A 138 -5.03 12.86 18.99
CA LEU A 138 -3.80 12.38 19.61
C LEU A 138 -2.70 12.12 18.57
N GLY A 139 -3.08 11.52 17.43
CA GLY A 139 -2.17 11.31 16.30
C GLY A 139 -1.63 12.63 15.73
N ARG A 140 -2.52 13.61 15.53
CA ARG A 140 -2.15 14.97 15.11
C ARG A 140 -1.21 15.64 16.09
N ALA A 141 -1.55 15.64 17.38
CA ALA A 141 -0.76 16.30 18.42
C ALA A 141 0.69 15.78 18.45
N ARG A 142 0.88 14.46 18.35
CA ARG A 142 2.21 13.84 18.26
C ARG A 142 3.00 14.28 17.03
N LEU A 143 2.34 14.40 15.87
CA LEU A 143 2.99 14.88 14.65
C LEU A 143 3.41 16.35 14.79
N VAL A 144 2.50 17.21 15.27
CA VAL A 144 2.77 18.65 15.46
C VAL A 144 3.94 18.86 16.42
N ALA A 145 3.99 18.17 17.56
CA ALA A 145 5.12 18.23 18.48
C ALA A 145 6.44 17.87 17.78
N ARG A 146 6.47 16.80 16.98
CA ARG A 146 7.66 16.38 16.23
C ARG A 146 8.07 17.39 15.15
N LEU A 147 7.12 18.08 14.51
CA LEU A 147 7.41 19.13 13.54
C LEU A 147 8.07 20.34 14.24
N ARG A 148 7.57 20.74 15.41
CA ARG A 148 8.15 21.80 16.25
C ARG A 148 9.56 21.44 16.73
N GLU A 149 9.76 20.24 17.26
CA GLU A 149 11.09 19.74 17.66
C GLU A 149 12.13 19.80 16.52
N ARG A 150 11.67 19.74 15.26
CA ARG A 150 12.52 19.80 14.07
C ARG A 150 12.67 21.21 13.50
N GLY A 151 12.06 22.23 14.11
CA GLY A 151 12.04 23.60 13.61
C GLY A 151 11.29 23.75 12.27
N LEU A 152 10.37 22.81 11.97
CA LEU A 152 9.56 22.82 10.74
C LEU A 152 8.22 23.54 10.91
N MET A 153 7.92 23.99 12.14
CA MET A 153 6.72 24.71 12.48
C MET A 153 7.03 25.59 13.70
N ASP A 154 6.64 26.86 13.64
CA ASP A 154 6.83 27.80 14.75
C ASP A 154 5.87 27.47 15.92
N GLU A 155 6.20 27.99 17.11
CA GLU A 155 5.24 28.00 18.22
C GLU A 155 4.14 28.99 17.88
N ASP A 156 2.93 28.47 17.71
CA ASP A 156 1.76 29.29 17.42
C ASP A 156 1.32 30.00 18.71
N PRO A 157 1.42 31.34 18.82
CA PRO A 157 1.15 32.05 20.07
C PRO A 157 -0.35 32.06 20.44
N GLU A 158 -1.23 31.74 19.48
CA GLU A 158 -2.69 31.68 19.63
C GLU A 158 -3.23 30.38 19.04
N GLY A 159 -2.81 29.24 19.61
CA GLY A 159 -2.91 27.91 19.00
C GLY A 159 -4.12 27.62 18.11
N ASP A 160 -3.88 27.46 16.81
CA ASP A 160 -4.61 26.84 15.68
C ASP A 160 -6.16 26.97 15.60
N GLY A 161 -6.88 27.53 16.57
CA GLY A 161 -8.32 27.70 16.59
C GLY A 161 -9.17 26.41 16.51
N VAL A 162 -8.56 25.23 16.38
CA VAL A 162 -9.29 23.95 16.24
C VAL A 162 -9.76 23.50 17.63
N ARG A 163 -10.95 23.97 18.03
CA ARG A 163 -11.70 23.35 19.14
C ARG A 163 -12.38 22.05 18.66
N PRO A 164 -12.49 21.03 19.53
CA PRO A 164 -13.09 19.73 19.20
C PRO A 164 -14.56 19.82 18.81
#